data_AF-A0A315DSX3-F1
#
_entry.id   AF-A0A315DSX3-F1
#
_cell.length_a   1.000
_cell.length_b   1.000
_cell.length_c   1.000
_cell.angle_alpha   90.00
_cell.angle_beta   90.00
_cell.angle_gamma   90.00
#
_symmetry.space_group_name_H-M   'P 1'
#
loop_
_entity.id
_entity.type
_entity.pdbx_description
1 polymer ?
#
loop_
_entity_poly.entity_id
_entity_poly.type
_entity_poly.pdbx_seq_one_letter_code
_entity_poly.pdbx_strand_id
1 'polypeptide(L)' 'MPNTILHKRSSTAAAVPTAAQVTLGELVLNVADGKIYLKRADGVIVTFEPGYVPGQGNSAPMWK' A
#
# COMPACT_ATOMS: atom_id res chain seq x y z
N MET A 1 9.27 -6.65 25.20
CA MET A 1 9.46 -5.42 24.42
C MET A 1 8.90 -5.69 23.02
N PRO A 2 8.03 -4.84 22.46
CA PRO A 2 7.54 -5.03 21.10
C PRO A 2 8.60 -4.62 20.08
N ASN A 3 8.71 -5.39 19.00
CA ASN A 3 9.56 -5.03 17.86
C ASN A 3 8.69 -4.33 16.81
N THR A 4 9.21 -3.24 16.24
CA THR A 4 8.56 -2.53 15.15
C THR A 4 9.23 -2.91 13.84
N ILE A 5 8.46 -3.43 12.89
CA ILE A 5 8.92 -3.70 11.53
C ILE A 5 8.35 -2.62 10.62
N LEU A 6 9.24 -1.88 9.95
CA LEU A 6 8.86 -0.88 8.97
C LEU A 6 9.15 -1.39 7.56
N HIS A 7 8.16 -1.28 6.70
CA HIS A 7 8.33 -1.48 5.26
C HIS A 7 8.87 -0.20 4.62
N LYS A 8 9.36 -0.32 3.39
CA LYS A 8 9.69 0.84 2.56
C LYS A 8 8.46 1.73 2.43
N ARG A 9 8.61 3.03 2.68
CA ARG A 9 7.48 3.95 2.77
C ARG A 9 7.80 5.35 2.24
N SER A 10 6.79 5.99 1.69
CA SER A 10 6.79 7.40 1.28
C SER A 10 5.69 8.16 2.01
N SER A 11 5.99 9.39 2.45
CA SER A 11 5.02 10.34 3.01
C SER A 11 4.64 11.44 2.02
N THR A 12 5.03 11.31 0.76
CA THR A 12 4.67 12.25 -0.31
C THR A 12 3.31 11.87 -0.87
N ALA A 13 2.35 12.80 -0.82
CA ALA A 13 1.01 12.61 -1.38
C ALA A 13 1.07 12.31 -2.90
N ALA A 14 0.18 11.45 -3.37
CA ALA A 14 0.09 10.94 -4.73
C ALA A 14 1.36 10.23 -5.25
N ALA A 15 2.33 9.89 -4.38
CA ALA A 15 3.52 9.17 -4.81
C ALA A 15 3.19 7.72 -5.16
N VAL A 16 3.53 7.33 -6.39
CA VAL A 16 3.44 5.95 -6.90
C VAL A 16 4.86 5.45 -7.18
N PRO A 17 5.28 4.32 -6.59
CA PRO A 17 6.61 3.77 -6.84
C PRO A 17 6.70 3.18 -8.25
N THR A 18 7.86 3.31 -8.87
CA THR A 18 8.17 2.65 -10.15
C THR A 18 8.70 1.23 -9.92
N ALA A 19 8.61 0.36 -10.93
CA ALA A 19 9.13 -1.00 -10.85
C ALA A 19 10.63 -1.07 -10.54
N ALA A 20 11.42 -0.04 -10.89
CA ALA A 20 12.84 0.04 -10.57
C ALA A 20 13.10 0.38 -9.09
N GLN A 21 12.13 1.01 -8.43
CA GLN A 21 12.23 1.39 -7.01
C GLN A 21 11.81 0.26 -6.08
N VAL A 22 11.28 -0.86 -6.58
CA VAL A 22 10.74 -1.95 -5.77
C VAL A 22 11.38 -3.27 -6.15
N THR A 23 11.81 -4.02 -5.15
CA THR A 23 12.34 -5.38 -5.30
C THR A 23 11.19 -6.36 -5.54
N LEU A 24 11.45 -7.46 -6.25
CA LEU A 24 10.43 -8.49 -6.44
C LEU A 24 9.90 -8.99 -5.09
N GLY A 25 8.58 -9.00 -4.90
CA GLY A 25 7.95 -9.43 -3.65
C GLY A 25 8.00 -8.40 -2.51
N GLU A 26 8.58 -7.22 -2.73
CA GLU A 26 8.65 -6.16 -1.72
C GLU A 26 7.32 -5.41 -1.58
N LEU A 27 6.96 -5.10 -0.32
CA LEU A 27 5.83 -4.25 0.02
C LEU A 27 6.29 -2.82 0.25
N VAL A 28 5.62 -1.87 -0.41
CA VAL A 28 5.90 -0.43 -0.28
C VAL A 28 4.63 0.32 0.10
N LEU A 29 4.75 1.29 1.00
CA LEU A 29 3.63 2.05 1.55
C LEU A 29 3.68 3.50 1.09
N ASN A 30 2.53 4.06 0.72
CA ASN A 30 2.33 5.51 0.73
C ASN A 30 1.46 5.85 1.94
N VAL A 31 2.09 6.41 2.97
CA VAL A 31 1.42 6.71 4.24
C VAL A 31 0.60 8.00 4.19
N ALA A 32 0.80 8.85 3.18
CA ALA A 32 -0.03 10.03 2.98
C ALA A 32 -1.41 9.64 2.41
N ASP A 33 -1.44 8.69 1.48
CA ASP A 33 -2.66 8.28 0.78
C ASP A 33 -3.27 6.96 1.30
N GLY A 34 -2.60 6.28 2.23
CA GLY A 34 -3.05 4.98 2.75
C GLY A 34 -2.97 3.83 1.75
N LYS A 35 -2.11 3.93 0.73
CA LYS A 35 -1.97 2.92 -0.34
C LYS A 35 -0.81 1.96 -0.09
N ILE A 36 -0.97 0.72 -0.53
CA ILE A 36 0.07 -0.33 -0.48
C ILE A 36 0.41 -0.75 -1.92
N TYR A 37 1.68 -0.98 -2.19
CA TYR A 37 2.19 -1.39 -3.49
C TYR A 37 3.01 -2.68 -3.36
N LEU A 38 2.85 -3.59 -4.33
CA LEU A 38 3.62 -4.84 -4.45
C LEU A 38 4.16 -4.97 -5.86
N LYS A 39 5.45 -5.32 -5.99
CA LYS A 39 5.99 -5.75 -7.28
C LYS A 39 5.79 -7.26 -7.46
N ARG A 40 5.00 -7.62 -8.47
CA ARG A 40 4.75 -9.01 -8.86
C ARG A 40 5.90 -9.58 -9.70
N ALA A 41 5.87 -10.90 -9.91
CA ALA A 41 6.84 -11.65 -10.72
C ALA A 41 6.95 -11.18 -12.17
N ASP A 42 5.87 -10.62 -12.73
CA ASP A 42 5.84 -10.00 -14.06
C ASP A 42 6.45 -8.59 -14.10
N GLY A 43 6.97 -8.09 -12.98
CA GLY A 43 7.56 -6.76 -12.85
C GLY A 43 6.53 -5.63 -12.70
N VAL A 44 5.24 -5.95 -12.71
CA VAL A 44 4.16 -4.97 -12.57
C VAL A 44 3.97 -4.57 -11.11
N ILE A 45 3.74 -3.28 -10.88
CA ILE A 45 3.32 -2.76 -9.57
C ILE A 45 1.80 -2.91 -9.44
N VAL A 46 1.38 -3.63 -8.41
CA VAL A 46 -0.03 -3.74 -8.00
C VAL A 46 -0.28 -2.76 -6.86
N THR A 47 -1.40 -2.06 -6.93
CA THR A 47 -1.85 -1.12 -5.89
C THR A 47 -3.02 -1.71 -5.11
N PHE A 48 -2.96 -1.59 -3.79
CA PHE A 48 -4.07 -1.84 -2.90
C PHE A 48 -4.48 -0.50 -2.30
N GLU A 49 -5.74 -0.15 -2.48
CA GLU A 49 -6.35 1.08 -1.99
C GLU A 49 -7.38 0.72 -0.92
N PRO A 50 -7.51 1.52 0.15
CA PRO A 50 -8.60 1.33 1.10
C PRO A 50 -9.94 1.43 0.37
N GLY A 51 -10.75 0.38 0.44
CA GLY A 51 -12.15 0.43 -0.04
C GLY A 51 -13.04 1.34 0.82
N TYR A 52 -12.53 1.77 1.98
CA TYR A 52 -13.16 2.74 2.85
C TYR A 52 -12.65 4.14 2.50
N VAL A 53 -13.53 4.97 1.93
CA VAL A 53 -13.33 6.42 1.89
C VAL A 53 -14.10 7.05 3.06
N PRO A 54 -13.51 7.98 3.83
CA PRO A 54 -14.23 8.64 4.91
C PRO A 54 -15.49 9.35 4.40
N GLY A 55 -16.66 8.97 4.92
CA GLY A 55 -17.96 9.58 4.57
C GLY A 55 -18.77 8.86 3.48
N GLN A 56 -18.24 7.82 2.83
CA GLN A 56 -19.03 6.94 1.96
C GLN A 56 -19.41 5.71 2.79
N GLY A 57 -20.70 5.56 3.10
CA GLY A 57 -21.26 4.55 4.03
C GLY A 57 -21.10 3.09 3.63
N ASN A 58 -20.12 2.75 2.80
CA ASN A 58 -19.85 1.40 2.33
C ASN A 58 -18.86 0.70 3.28
N SER A 59 -19.23 0.64 4.56
CA SER A 59 -18.57 -0.17 5.58
C SER A 59 -19.17 -1.56 5.63
N ALA A 60 -19.26 -2.26 4.50
CA ALA A 60 -19.58 -3.69 4.56
C ALA A 60 -18.44 -4.37 5.32
N PRO A 61 -18.68 -4.99 6.50
CA PRO A 61 -17.61 -5.57 7.28
C PRO A 61 -16.98 -6.69 6.44
N MET A 62 -15.65 -6.65 6.33
CA MET A 62 -14.85 -7.62 5.57
C MET A 62 -14.93 -9.05 6.13
N TRP A 63 -15.67 -9.25 7.23
CA TRP A 63 -15.91 -10.53 7.88
C TRP A 63 -17.36 -10.56 8.38
N LYS A 64 -18.09 -11.63 8.09
CA LYS A 64 -19.36 -11.98 8.75
C LYS A 64 -19.08 -12.65 10.08
#